data_AF-A0A919CG49-F1
#
_entry.id   AF-A0A919CG49-F1
#
_cell.length_a   1.000
_cell.length_b   1.000
_cell.length_c   1.000
_cell.angle_alpha   90.00
_cell.angle_beta   90.00
_cell.angle_gamma   90.00
#
_symmetry.space_group_name_H-M   'P 1'
#
loop_
_entity.id
_entity.type
_entity.pdbx_description
1 polymer ?
#
loop_
_entity_poly.entity_id
_entity_poly.type
_entity_poly.pdbx_seq_one_letter_code
_entity_poly.pdbx_strand_id
1 'polypeptide(L)'
;MFYLDTKAILGAVRAPVLMVHGTADTFVPVESSRTHKPMFAGSVELVELDGAQHGFAVHDDPKYLHPQSQAWQADVIARVSRFLTAY
;
A
#
# COMPACT_ATOMS: atom_id res chain seq x y z
N MET A 1 1.11 25.27 10.01
CA MET A 1 0.61 24.15 9.19
C MET A 1 1.58 24.01 8.03
N PHE A 2 2.30 22.89 7.91
CA PHE A 2 3.18 22.66 6.76
C PHE A 2 2.33 22.11 5.62
N TYR A 3 2.42 22.74 4.45
CA TYR A 3 1.76 22.27 3.23
C TYR A 3 2.80 21.54 2.38
N LEU A 4 2.49 20.28 2.05
CA LEU A 4 3.21 19.54 1.02
C LEU A 4 2.36 19.60 -0.25
N ASP A 5 2.95 20.09 -1.34
CA ASP A 5 2.35 19.93 -2.67
C ASP A 5 2.55 18.47 -3.09
N THR A 6 1.62 17.61 -2.67
CA THR A 6 1.64 16.17 -2.94
C THR A 6 1.78 15.90 -4.44
N LYS A 7 1.09 16.66 -5.30
CA LYS A 7 1.16 16.44 -6.75
C LYS A 7 2.55 16.74 -7.28
N ALA A 8 3.16 17.85 -6.88
CA ALA A 8 4.53 18.19 -7.29
C ALA A 8 5.54 17.14 -6.78
N ILE A 9 5.38 16.68 -5.53
CA ILE A 9 6.28 15.69 -4.91
C ILE A 9 6.16 14.34 -5.62
N LEU A 10 4.95 13.81 -5.79
CA LEU A 10 4.74 12.53 -6.46
C LEU A 10 5.18 12.58 -7.92
N GLY A 11 4.92 13.70 -8.62
CA GLY A 11 5.36 13.92 -10.00
C GLY A 11 6.89 13.98 -10.17
N ALA A 12 7.65 14.20 -9.10
CA ALA A 12 9.11 14.15 -9.14
C ALA A 12 9.68 12.71 -9.00
N VAL A 13 8.87 11.76 -8.53
CA VAL A 13 9.30 10.37 -8.32
C VAL A 13 9.29 9.63 -9.66
N ARG A 14 10.49 9.31 -10.16
CA ARG A 14 10.71 8.56 -11.42
C ARG A 14 11.03 7.08 -11.21
N ALA A 15 11.43 6.70 -10.00
CA ALA A 15 11.70 5.31 -9.67
C ALA A 15 10.42 4.47 -9.74
N PRO A 16 10.53 3.15 -9.98
CA PRO A 16 9.39 2.24 -9.82
C PRO A 16 8.79 2.36 -8.40
N VAL A 17 7.47 2.23 -8.30
CA VAL A 17 6.74 2.30 -7.02
C VAL A 17 5.80 1.10 -6.91
N LEU A 18 5.87 0.41 -5.78
CA LEU A 18 4.88 -0.57 -5.35
C LEU A 18 4.06 0.04 -4.21
N MET A 19 2.75 0.17 -4.42
CA MET A 19 1.78 0.56 -3.40
C MET A 19 1.00 -0.68 -2.95
N VAL A 20 0.82 -0.87 -1.65
CA VAL A 20 0.01 -1.96 -1.09
C VAL A 20 -0.99 -1.37 -0.09
N HIS A 21 -2.26 -1.70 -0.22
CA HIS A 21 -3.33 -1.12 0.61
C HIS A 21 -4.43 -2.14 0.89
N GLY A 22 -4.86 -2.25 2.15
CA GLY A 22 -6.08 -2.98 2.52
C GLY A 22 -7.35 -2.23 2.14
N THR A 23 -8.26 -2.88 1.43
CA THR A 23 -9.51 -2.25 0.95
C THR A 23 -10.50 -1.89 2.08
N ALA A 24 -10.32 -2.46 3.27
CA ALA A 24 -11.11 -2.18 4.46
C ALA A 24 -10.35 -1.34 5.50
N ASP A 25 -9.27 -0.65 5.11
CA ASP A 25 -8.55 0.27 6.00
C ASP A 25 -9.49 1.41 6.45
N THR A 26 -9.71 1.48 7.76
CA THR A 26 -10.59 2.47 8.40
C THR A 26 -9.87 3.75 8.80
N PHE A 27 -8.54 3.79 8.71
CA PHE A 27 -7.71 4.94 9.05
C PHE A 27 -7.40 5.78 7.82
N VAL A 28 -7.12 5.12 6.69
CA VAL A 28 -6.89 5.76 5.39
C VAL A 28 -7.70 5.04 4.33
N PRO A 29 -8.65 5.69 3.64
CA PRO A 29 -9.40 5.05 2.57
C PRO A 29 -8.50 4.62 1.40
N VAL A 30 -8.78 3.46 0.81
CA VAL A 30 -8.03 2.93 -0.35
C VAL A 30 -8.08 3.87 -1.57
N GLU A 31 -9.14 4.68 -1.66
CA GLU A 31 -9.35 5.75 -2.63
C GLU A 31 -8.22 6.76 -2.61
N SER A 32 -7.57 6.98 -1.46
CA SER A 32 -6.36 7.78 -1.36
C SER A 32 -5.27 7.20 -2.28
N SER A 33 -4.98 5.90 -2.18
CA SER A 33 -3.99 5.26 -3.05
C SER A 33 -4.41 5.28 -4.51
N ARG A 34 -5.68 5.01 -4.82
CA ARG A 34 -6.22 5.07 -6.19
C ARG A 34 -6.06 6.46 -6.81
N THR A 35 -6.34 7.51 -6.03
CA THR A 35 -6.24 8.92 -6.46
C THR A 35 -4.80 9.34 -6.70
N HIS A 36 -3.86 8.92 -5.85
CA HIS A 36 -2.46 9.34 -5.93
C HIS A 36 -1.62 8.52 -6.91
N LYS A 37 -1.97 7.25 -7.14
CA LYS A 37 -1.30 6.36 -8.12
C LYS A 37 -0.99 7.04 -9.47
N PRO A 38 -1.93 7.74 -10.15
CA PRO A 38 -1.66 8.37 -11.44
C PRO A 38 -0.79 9.63 -11.36
N MET A 39 -0.44 10.13 -10.16
CA MET A 39 0.35 11.36 -10.00
C MET A 39 1.86 11.14 -10.11
N PHE A 40 2.32 9.90 -9.94
CA PHE A 40 3.74 9.54 -10.07
C PHE A 40 4.21 9.62 -11.53
N ALA A 41 5.46 10.02 -11.74
CA ALA A 41 6.07 10.05 -13.07
C ALA A 41 6.71 8.70 -13.47
N GLY A 42 7.00 7.83 -12.51
CA GLY A 42 7.51 6.46 -12.72
C GLY A 42 6.41 5.41 -12.90
N SER A 43 6.81 4.16 -13.11
CA SER A 43 5.87 3.03 -13.14
C SER A 43 5.32 2.74 -11.75
N VAL A 44 4.00 2.63 -11.63
CA VAL A 44 3.34 2.35 -10.34
C VAL A 44 2.43 1.14 -10.41
N GLU A 45 2.71 0.17 -9.55
CA GLU A 45 1.81 -0.94 -9.22
C GLU A 45 1.01 -0.60 -7.95
N LEU A 46 -0.28 -0.91 -7.95
CA LEU A 46 -1.12 -0.85 -6.75
C LEU A 46 -1.73 -2.23 -6.51
N VAL A 47 -1.37 -2.82 -5.37
CA VAL A 47 -1.92 -4.08 -4.88
C VAL A 47 -2.95 -3.76 -3.80
N GLU A 48 -4.17 -4.21 -4.04
CA GLU A 48 -5.28 -4.05 -3.10
C GLU A 48 -5.57 -5.39 -2.43
N LEU A 49 -5.54 -5.40 -1.09
CA LEU A 49 -5.86 -6.59 -0.30
C LEU A 49 -7.34 -6.51 0.08
N ASP A 50 -8.15 -7.33 -0.58
CA ASP A 50 -9.60 -7.38 -0.36
C ASP A 50 -9.91 -7.74 1.10
N GLY A 51 -10.74 -6.94 1.78
CA GLY A 51 -11.14 -7.12 3.17
C GLY A 51 -10.09 -6.81 4.25
N ALA A 52 -8.83 -6.55 3.89
CA ALA A 52 -7.79 -6.24 4.88
C ALA A 52 -7.95 -4.81 5.44
N GLN A 53 -7.80 -4.65 6.75
CA GLN A 53 -7.73 -3.34 7.43
C GLN A 53 -6.30 -2.78 7.41
N HIS A 54 -6.12 -1.67 8.13
CA HIS A 54 -4.82 -1.08 8.41
C HIS A 54 -3.83 -2.13 8.94
N GLY A 55 -2.59 -2.07 8.45
CA GLY A 55 -1.56 -3.07 8.80
C GLY A 55 -1.76 -4.47 8.18
N PHE A 56 -2.68 -4.60 7.22
CA PHE A 56 -2.99 -5.85 6.53
C PHE A 56 -3.55 -6.94 7.46
N ALA A 57 -4.41 -6.54 8.38
CA ALA A 57 -5.05 -7.41 9.36
C ALA A 57 -6.56 -7.56 9.14
N VAL A 58 -7.13 -8.61 9.72
CA VAL A 58 -8.57 -8.63 10.01
C VAL A 58 -8.89 -7.63 11.13
N HIS A 59 -10.15 -7.24 11.25
CA HIS A 59 -10.61 -6.38 12.34
C HIS A 59 -10.31 -7.00 13.72
N ASP A 60 -9.93 -6.17 14.70
CA ASP A 60 -9.63 -6.56 16.08
C ASP A 60 -8.54 -7.66 16.24
N ASP A 61 -7.55 -7.69 15.34
CA ASP A 61 -6.38 -8.58 15.45
C ASP A 61 -5.05 -7.81 15.70
N PRO A 62 -4.90 -7.14 16.85
CA PRO A 62 -3.74 -6.27 17.13
C PRO A 62 -2.41 -7.04 17.25
N LYS A 63 -2.46 -8.37 17.39
CA LYS A 63 -1.29 -9.24 17.50
C LYS A 63 -0.99 -10.00 16.21
N TYR A 64 -1.79 -9.81 15.15
CA TYR A 64 -1.64 -10.49 13.87
C TYR A 64 -1.61 -12.02 14.01
N LEU A 65 -2.41 -12.57 14.93
CA LEU A 65 -2.48 -14.01 15.18
C LEU A 65 -3.54 -14.68 14.31
N HIS A 66 -4.44 -13.91 13.70
CA HIS A 66 -5.44 -14.48 12.82
C HIS A 66 -4.77 -15.01 11.54
N PRO A 67 -5.07 -16.25 11.11
CA PRO A 67 -4.44 -16.85 9.93
C PRO A 67 -4.57 -16.01 8.67
N GLN A 68 -5.70 -15.32 8.49
CA GLN A 68 -5.90 -14.43 7.34
C GLN A 68 -4.98 -13.20 7.37
N SER A 69 -4.76 -12.59 8.55
CA SER A 69 -3.80 -11.48 8.70
C SER A 69 -2.39 -11.94 8.32
N GLN A 70 -1.99 -13.12 8.79
CA GLN A 70 -0.69 -13.70 8.48
C GLN A 70 -0.55 -14.04 7.00
N ALA A 71 -1.61 -14.54 6.36
CA ALA A 71 -1.63 -14.84 4.93
C ALA A 71 -1.45 -13.57 4.09
N TRP A 72 -2.16 -12.50 4.40
CA TRP A 72 -1.96 -11.20 3.74
C TRP A 72 -0.56 -10.68 3.96
N GLN A 73 -0.05 -10.69 5.20
CA GLN A 73 1.32 -10.22 5.49
C GLN A 73 2.38 -11.03 4.76
N ALA A 74 2.23 -12.35 4.68
CA ALA A 74 3.13 -13.22 3.93
C ALA A 74 3.11 -12.87 2.42
N ASP A 75 1.94 -12.64 1.84
CA ASP A 75 1.82 -12.20 0.44
C ASP A 75 2.47 -10.82 0.21
N VAL A 76 2.25 -9.85 1.11
CA VAL A 76 2.90 -8.53 1.04
C VAL A 76 4.42 -8.66 1.11
N ILE A 77 4.94 -9.44 2.06
CA ILE A 77 6.39 -9.67 2.21
C ILE A 77 6.95 -10.29 0.93
N ALA A 78 6.28 -11.28 0.35
CA ALA A 78 6.71 -11.91 -0.90
C ALA A 78 6.72 -10.93 -2.09
N ARG A 79 5.70 -10.06 -2.20
CA ARG A 79 5.63 -9.01 -3.24
C ARG A 79 6.72 -7.96 -3.09
N VAL A 80 6.91 -7.44 -1.88
CA VAL A 80 7.95 -6.46 -1.57
C VAL A 80 9.33 -7.05 -1.85
N SER A 81 9.58 -8.29 -1.40
CA SER A 81 10.86 -8.97 -1.64
C SER A 81 11.16 -9.08 -3.14
N ARG A 82 10.17 -9.52 -3.92
CA ARG A 82 10.29 -9.63 -5.38
C ARG A 82 10.53 -8.27 -6.04
N PHE A 83 9.78 -7.24 -5.63
CA PHE A 83 9.93 -5.88 -6.15
C PHE A 83 11.34 -5.35 -5.93
N LEU A 84 11.90 -5.55 -4.73
CA LEU A 84 13.25 -5.10 -4.39
C LEU A 84 14.36 -5.85 -5.13
N THR A 85 14.12 -7.09 -5.56
CA THR A 85 15.11 -7.90 -6.30
C THR A 85 14.94 -7.87 -7.82
N ALA A 86 13.91 -7.20 -8.34
CA ALA A 86 13.60 -7.15 -9.77
C ALA A 86 14.33 -6.01 -10.51
N TYR A 87 15.04 -5.15 -9.79
CA TYR A 87 15.79 -4.00 -10.29
C TYR A 87 17.21 -4.00 -9.70
#